data_AF-G3AQW1-F1
#
_entry.id   AF-G3AQW1-F1
#
_cell.length_a   1.000
_cell.length_b   1.000
_cell.length_c   1.000
_cell.angle_alpha   90.00
_cell.angle_beta   90.00
_cell.angle_gamma   90.00
#
_symmetry.space_group_name_H-M   'P 1'
#
loop_
_entity.id
_entity.type
_entity.pdbx_description
1 polymer ?
#
loop_
_entity_poly.entity_id
_entity_poly.type
_entity_poly.pdbx_seq_one_letter_code
_entity_poly.pdbx_strand_id
1 'polypeptide(L)'
;MSYTPSNVVSIFLTEFHPRNGYKLVWSRSTIPDFDFTGLDYKSMPSGVHEYGKSTVLISHTSQDKLYYGICKFRQHLIGEDTHDRNNIKIYSLGIICQPSESLFKPNEFINNGWEFIGDLDHELLKYLQEQKYEDFAVFEKLFESLCKPSSNLLPLPNAKPVDVTNHPLTKLPQLFKTFGPLVFVLYKQALLRKRILIFNQHHIFHDDEDLLPNEDSDLLLNLSTFCYLVSLVSIIPQDIEIASQTYSQPIYSIGLNDLTGDLVKIDNYIGTTNDDILIENKVYDIGVMIDDKVTIFPMDDKNNII
;
A
#
# COMPACT_ATOMS: atom_id res chain seq x y z
N MET A 1 -7.26 10.72 -24.80
CA MET A 1 -7.08 9.35 -24.27
C MET A 1 -8.18 9.11 -23.26
N SER A 2 -8.92 8.01 -23.38
CA SER A 2 -9.89 7.59 -22.36
C SER A 2 -9.14 6.93 -21.20
N TYR A 3 -9.44 7.36 -19.98
CA TYR A 3 -8.92 6.73 -18.76
C TYR A 3 -9.33 5.25 -18.73
N THR A 4 -8.38 4.38 -18.37
CA THR A 4 -8.65 2.95 -18.16
C THR A 4 -8.26 2.61 -16.71
N PRO A 5 -9.17 2.08 -15.90
CA PRO A 5 -8.87 1.75 -14.50
C PRO A 5 -7.91 0.56 -14.40
N SER A 6 -7.28 0.43 -13.24
CA SER A 6 -6.43 -0.71 -12.87
C SER A 6 -7.17 -2.04 -13.09
N ASN A 7 -6.53 -3.01 -13.76
CA ASN A 7 -7.12 -4.32 -14.00
C ASN A 7 -6.94 -5.22 -12.76
N VAL A 8 -7.99 -5.42 -11.98
CA VAL A 8 -7.97 -6.26 -10.77
C VAL A 8 -7.94 -7.74 -11.15
N VAL A 9 -6.97 -8.48 -10.63
CA VAL A 9 -6.81 -9.93 -10.87
C VAL A 9 -7.12 -10.78 -9.65
N SER A 10 -7.02 -10.21 -8.45
CA SER A 10 -7.27 -10.95 -7.22
C SER A 10 -7.85 -10.05 -6.14
N ILE A 11 -8.67 -10.65 -5.27
CA ILE A 11 -9.18 -10.05 -4.04
C ILE A 11 -8.95 -11.04 -2.91
N PHE A 12 -8.61 -10.54 -1.73
CA PHE A 12 -8.41 -11.35 -0.55
C PHE A 12 -8.84 -10.62 0.72
N LEU A 13 -9.24 -11.39 1.73
CA LEU A 13 -9.64 -10.91 3.04
C LEU A 13 -8.77 -11.53 4.11
N THR A 14 -8.29 -10.67 4.99
CA THR A 14 -7.43 -11.04 6.11
C THR A 14 -8.08 -10.62 7.41
N GLU A 15 -8.04 -11.50 8.40
CA GLU A 15 -8.54 -11.28 9.76
C GLU A 15 -7.36 -11.31 10.73
N PHE A 16 -7.37 -10.42 11.72
CA PHE A 16 -6.49 -10.57 12.88
C PHE A 16 -7.25 -11.29 14.01
N HIS A 17 -6.76 -12.46 14.40
CA HIS A 17 -7.31 -13.23 15.50
C HIS A 17 -6.39 -13.12 16.74
N PRO A 18 -6.87 -12.71 17.92
CA PRO A 18 -6.02 -12.43 19.09
C PRO A 18 -5.08 -13.57 19.52
N ARG A 19 -5.45 -14.83 19.24
CA ARG A 19 -4.63 -16.01 19.57
C ARG A 19 -3.78 -16.55 18.42
N ASN A 20 -4.23 -16.34 17.17
CA ASN A 20 -3.64 -16.98 16.00
C ASN A 20 -2.87 -16.00 15.12
N GLY A 21 -2.90 -14.70 15.44
CA GLY A 21 -2.30 -13.65 14.63
C GLY A 21 -3.11 -13.37 13.36
N TYR A 22 -2.41 -12.92 12.33
CA TYR A 22 -2.98 -12.66 11.01
C TYR A 22 -3.35 -13.96 10.30
N LYS A 23 -4.52 -13.97 9.67
CA LYS A 23 -5.02 -15.11 8.91
C LYS A 23 -5.69 -14.65 7.64
N LEU A 24 -5.27 -15.24 6.51
CA LEU A 24 -6.02 -15.19 5.26
C LEU A 24 -7.30 -16.04 5.40
N VAL A 25 -8.46 -15.40 5.43
CA VAL A 25 -9.75 -16.07 5.66
C VAL A 25 -10.53 -16.34 4.38
N TRP A 26 -10.31 -15.54 3.34
CA TRP A 26 -10.91 -15.73 2.01
C TRP A 26 -10.01 -15.14 0.94
N SER A 27 -9.98 -15.77 -0.23
CA SER A 27 -9.26 -15.25 -1.40
C SER A 27 -9.79 -15.81 -2.72
N ARG A 28 -9.67 -14.99 -3.77
CA ARG A 28 -9.98 -15.34 -5.17
C ARG A 28 -8.99 -14.70 -6.12
N SER A 29 -8.67 -15.40 -7.21
CA SER A 29 -7.82 -14.89 -8.28
C SER A 29 -8.35 -15.37 -9.63
N THR A 30 -8.20 -14.54 -10.66
CA THR A 30 -8.39 -14.94 -12.07
C THR A 30 -7.16 -15.66 -12.63
N ILE A 31 -6.01 -15.55 -11.94
CA ILE A 31 -4.75 -16.19 -12.31
C ILE A 31 -4.70 -17.59 -11.66
N PRO A 32 -4.53 -18.67 -12.43
CA PRO A 32 -4.34 -20.01 -11.90
C PRO A 32 -3.10 -20.06 -11.01
N ASP A 33 -3.19 -20.77 -9.87
CA ASP A 33 -2.08 -20.97 -8.92
C ASP A 33 -1.39 -19.67 -8.49
N PHE A 34 -2.19 -18.62 -8.28
CA PHE A 34 -1.70 -17.36 -7.70
C PHE A 34 -1.25 -17.59 -6.25
N ASP A 35 -0.02 -17.19 -5.93
CA ASP A 35 0.51 -17.32 -4.58
C ASP A 35 -0.05 -16.21 -3.70
N PHE A 36 -0.66 -16.57 -2.57
CA PHE A 36 -1.17 -15.61 -1.57
C PHE A 36 -0.29 -15.51 -0.32
N THR A 37 0.83 -16.25 -0.28
CA THR A 37 1.70 -16.34 0.89
C THR A 37 2.25 -14.96 1.25
N GLY A 38 2.09 -14.55 2.52
CA GLY A 38 2.60 -13.30 3.03
C GLY A 38 1.68 -12.08 2.85
N LEU A 39 0.59 -12.20 2.08
CA LEU A 39 -0.37 -11.09 1.90
C LEU A 39 -1.12 -10.73 3.18
N ASP A 40 -1.30 -11.69 4.08
CA ASP A 40 -1.85 -11.54 5.43
C ASP A 40 -1.04 -10.60 6.32
N TYR A 41 0.28 -10.60 6.18
CA TYR A 41 1.14 -9.67 6.90
C TYR A 41 1.28 -8.33 6.18
N LYS A 42 1.29 -8.32 4.83
CA LYS A 42 1.39 -7.08 4.04
C LYS A 42 0.14 -6.21 4.16
N SER A 43 -1.04 -6.82 4.31
CA SER A 43 -2.32 -6.12 4.43
C SER A 43 -2.51 -5.40 5.77
N MET A 44 -1.68 -5.73 6.76
CA MET A 44 -1.73 -5.20 8.13
C MET A 44 -0.30 -4.93 8.64
N PRO A 45 0.36 -3.84 8.19
CA PRO A 45 1.71 -3.49 8.64
C PRO A 45 1.75 -3.20 10.15
N SER A 46 2.94 -3.23 10.74
CA SER A 46 3.15 -2.91 12.15
C SER A 46 2.53 -1.54 12.51
N GLY A 47 1.90 -1.44 13.68
CA GLY A 47 1.21 -0.23 14.13
C GLY A 47 -0.15 0.06 13.46
N VAL A 48 -0.61 -0.71 12.47
CA VAL A 48 -1.91 -0.43 11.80
C VAL A 48 -3.12 -0.47 12.75
N HIS A 49 -3.01 -1.19 13.87
CA HIS A 49 -4.03 -1.32 14.90
C HIS A 49 -4.24 -0.04 15.73
N GLU A 50 -3.33 0.93 15.63
CA GLU A 50 -3.48 2.27 16.23
C GLU A 50 -4.52 3.11 15.47
N TYR A 51 -4.97 2.66 14.29
CA TYR A 51 -5.94 3.37 13.45
C TYR A 51 -7.30 2.67 13.42
N GLY A 52 -8.39 3.42 13.39
CA GLY A 52 -9.73 2.81 13.18
C GLY A 52 -9.94 2.31 11.75
N LYS A 53 -9.31 2.97 10.78
CA LYS A 53 -9.29 2.61 9.35
C LYS A 53 -8.01 3.14 8.72
N SER A 54 -7.43 2.40 7.79
CA SER A 54 -6.26 2.88 7.03
C SER A 54 -6.15 2.13 5.70
N THR A 55 -5.37 2.67 4.78
CA THR A 55 -5.18 2.13 3.44
C THR A 55 -3.69 2.00 3.16
N VAL A 56 -3.26 0.84 2.68
CA VAL A 56 -1.84 0.54 2.46
C VAL A 56 -1.66 0.06 1.04
N LEU A 57 -0.71 0.65 0.31
CA LEU A 57 -0.29 0.10 -0.98
C LEU A 57 0.72 -1.02 -0.74
N ILE A 58 0.59 -2.09 -1.50
CA ILE A 58 1.43 -3.28 -1.36
C ILE A 58 1.98 -3.71 -2.70
N SER A 59 3.10 -4.42 -2.65
CA SER A 59 3.62 -5.14 -3.79
C SER A 59 3.76 -6.61 -3.45
N HIS A 60 3.46 -7.46 -4.42
CA HIS A 60 3.42 -8.90 -4.24
C HIS A 60 3.99 -9.62 -5.46
N THR A 61 4.86 -10.60 -5.24
CA THR A 61 5.43 -11.42 -6.31
C THR A 61 4.69 -12.74 -6.38
N SER A 62 4.22 -13.10 -7.58
CA SER A 62 3.65 -14.42 -7.87
C SER A 62 4.14 -14.86 -9.23
N GLN A 63 4.61 -16.12 -9.35
CA GLN A 63 5.12 -16.69 -10.60
C GLN A 63 6.19 -15.79 -11.27
N ASP A 64 7.15 -15.30 -10.48
CA ASP A 64 8.23 -14.39 -10.90
C ASP A 64 7.77 -13.04 -11.47
N LYS A 65 6.48 -12.70 -11.34
CA LYS A 65 5.92 -11.41 -11.76
C LYS A 65 5.56 -10.58 -10.53
N LEU A 66 5.96 -9.31 -10.56
CA LEU A 66 5.62 -8.33 -9.53
C LEU A 66 4.25 -7.73 -9.84
N TYR A 67 3.36 -7.76 -8.86
CA TYR A 67 2.05 -7.13 -8.89
C TYR A 67 1.97 -6.01 -7.86
N TYR A 68 1.09 -5.05 -8.12
CA TYR A 68 0.76 -3.97 -7.19
C TYR A 68 -0.66 -4.13 -6.70
N GLY A 69 -0.92 -3.65 -5.49
CA GLY A 69 -2.24 -3.74 -4.91
C GLY A 69 -2.45 -2.74 -3.81
N ILE A 70 -3.66 -2.77 -3.25
CA ILE A 70 -4.07 -1.91 -2.17
C ILE A 70 -4.89 -2.72 -1.17
N CYS A 71 -4.69 -2.42 0.10
CA CYS A 71 -5.41 -3.03 1.21
C CYS A 71 -6.15 -1.97 1.99
N LYS A 72 -7.44 -2.21 2.26
CA LYS A 72 -8.27 -1.37 3.12
C LYS A 72 -8.47 -2.07 4.46
N PHE A 73 -7.89 -1.49 5.50
CA PHE A 73 -7.99 -1.95 6.88
C PHE A 73 -9.13 -1.26 7.62
N ARG A 74 -9.85 -2.02 8.45
CA ARG A 74 -10.85 -1.52 9.39
C ARG A 74 -10.84 -2.29 10.70
N GLN A 75 -10.97 -1.53 11.78
CA GLN A 75 -11.34 -2.01 13.09
C GLN A 75 -12.82 -1.67 13.37
N HIS A 76 -13.56 -2.63 13.91
CA HIS A 76 -14.97 -2.46 14.26
C HIS A 76 -15.27 -3.02 15.64
N LEU A 77 -15.87 -2.19 16.48
CA LEU A 77 -16.35 -2.57 17.82
C LEU A 77 -17.75 -3.14 17.72
N ILE A 78 -17.97 -4.33 18.27
CA ILE A 78 -19.26 -5.00 18.37
C ILE A 78 -19.79 -4.85 19.80
N GLY A 79 -20.91 -4.13 19.96
CA GLY A 79 -21.55 -3.94 21.26
C GLY A 79 -21.10 -2.68 21.99
N GLU A 80 -21.62 -2.48 23.21
CA GLU A 80 -21.40 -1.27 24.02
C GLU A 80 -20.19 -1.38 24.95
N ASP A 81 -19.70 -2.60 25.20
CA ASP A 81 -18.59 -2.84 26.12
C ASP A 81 -17.25 -2.78 25.37
N THR A 82 -16.59 -1.63 25.47
CA THR A 82 -15.31 -1.32 24.80
C THR A 82 -14.12 -2.03 25.45
N HIS A 83 -14.29 -2.62 26.64
CA HIS A 83 -13.19 -3.26 27.37
C HIS A 83 -12.97 -4.73 27.01
N ASP A 84 -13.94 -5.42 26.38
CA ASP A 84 -13.73 -6.80 25.92
C ASP A 84 -13.03 -6.80 24.56
N ARG A 85 -11.76 -7.20 24.54
CA ARG A 85 -10.97 -7.34 23.31
C ARG A 85 -11.59 -8.30 22.30
N ASN A 86 -12.49 -9.19 22.71
CA ASN A 86 -13.22 -10.07 21.79
C ASN A 86 -14.30 -9.34 20.97
N ASN A 87 -14.73 -8.17 21.42
CA ASN A 87 -15.69 -7.32 20.72
C ASN A 87 -15.06 -6.54 19.58
N ILE A 88 -13.73 -6.52 19.48
CA ILE A 88 -13.01 -5.84 18.41
C ILE A 88 -12.80 -6.82 17.25
N LYS A 89 -13.39 -6.51 16.10
CA LYS A 89 -13.14 -7.20 14.84
C LYS A 89 -12.20 -6.38 13.97
N ILE A 90 -11.14 -7.04 13.52
CA ILE A 90 -10.06 -6.42 12.75
C ILE A 90 -9.92 -7.18 11.44
N TYR A 91 -10.19 -6.48 10.35
CA TYR A 91 -10.12 -7.06 9.01
C TYR A 91 -9.43 -6.11 8.03
N SER A 92 -8.79 -6.69 7.02
CA SER A 92 -8.22 -5.96 5.89
C SER A 92 -8.59 -6.64 4.59
N LEU A 93 -9.24 -5.88 3.71
CA LEU A 93 -9.67 -6.31 2.37
C LEU A 93 -8.67 -5.78 1.35
N GLY A 94 -7.99 -6.68 0.66
CA GLY A 94 -6.97 -6.35 -0.32
C GLY A 94 -7.36 -6.73 -1.74
N ILE A 95 -6.87 -5.95 -2.70
CA ILE A 95 -6.93 -6.27 -4.13
C ILE A 95 -5.53 -6.22 -4.73
N ILE A 96 -5.32 -7.06 -5.74
CA ILE A 96 -4.09 -7.10 -6.54
C ILE A 96 -4.46 -6.81 -8.00
N CYS A 97 -3.66 -5.97 -8.64
CA CYS A 97 -3.84 -5.52 -10.00
C CYS A 97 -2.75 -6.06 -10.93
N GLN A 98 -3.13 -6.37 -12.17
CA GLN A 98 -2.21 -6.76 -13.23
C GLN A 98 -1.27 -5.58 -13.56
N PRO A 99 0.05 -5.82 -13.64
CA PRO A 99 0.97 -4.84 -14.20
C PRO A 99 0.60 -4.57 -15.66
N SER A 100 0.31 -3.31 -15.99
CA SER A 100 0.02 -2.92 -17.37
C SER A 100 1.30 -2.99 -18.19
N GLU A 101 1.44 -4.00 -19.04
CA GLU A 101 2.61 -4.12 -19.93
C GLU A 101 2.69 -2.89 -20.85
N SER A 102 3.53 -1.94 -20.46
CA SER A 102 3.66 -0.63 -21.09
C SER A 102 5.06 -0.51 -21.66
N LEU A 103 5.19 0.13 -22.83
CA LEU A 103 6.48 0.51 -23.38
C LEU A 103 7.25 1.43 -22.42
N PHE A 104 6.53 2.13 -21.54
CA PHE A 104 7.07 3.00 -20.51
C PHE A 104 6.71 2.44 -19.13
N LYS A 105 7.70 1.81 -18.48
CA LYS A 105 7.55 1.11 -17.19
C LYS A 105 6.90 1.95 -16.09
N PRO A 106 7.16 3.26 -15.93
CA PRO A 106 6.50 4.05 -14.88
C PRO A 106 4.98 4.10 -14.93
N ASN A 107 4.37 3.84 -16.09
CA ASN A 107 2.91 3.72 -16.20
C ASN A 107 2.36 2.52 -15.44
N GLU A 108 3.18 1.50 -15.16
CA GLU A 108 2.79 0.33 -14.39
C GLU A 108 2.52 0.69 -12.93
N PHE A 109 3.31 1.63 -12.38
CA PHE A 109 3.36 1.88 -10.95
C PHE A 109 2.05 2.40 -10.37
N ILE A 110 1.25 3.12 -11.16
CA ILE A 110 -0.06 3.65 -10.73
C ILE A 110 -1.18 2.60 -10.80
N ASN A 111 -0.97 1.44 -11.44
CA ASN A 111 -1.97 0.37 -11.55
C ASN A 111 -2.01 -0.46 -10.26
N ASN A 112 -2.35 0.20 -9.15
CA ASN A 112 -2.37 -0.37 -7.81
C ASN A 112 -3.79 -0.46 -7.22
N GLY A 113 -4.81 -0.03 -7.98
CA GLY A 113 -6.21 -0.12 -7.56
C GLY A 113 -6.70 1.03 -6.68
N TRP A 114 -6.01 2.17 -6.67
CA TRP A 114 -6.42 3.38 -5.93
C TRP A 114 -7.86 3.82 -6.24
N GLU A 115 -8.39 3.48 -7.41
CA GLU A 115 -9.76 3.79 -7.83
C GLU A 115 -10.82 3.11 -6.96
N PHE A 116 -10.48 1.96 -6.39
CA PHE A 116 -11.42 1.07 -5.71
C PHE A 116 -11.41 1.23 -4.20
N ILE A 117 -10.62 2.17 -3.63
CA ILE A 117 -10.52 2.37 -2.18
C ILE A 117 -11.90 2.56 -1.54
N GLY A 118 -12.76 3.37 -2.15
CA GLY A 118 -14.11 3.60 -1.65
C GLY A 118 -15.01 2.37 -1.72
N ASP A 119 -14.88 1.55 -2.77
CA ASP A 119 -15.66 0.31 -2.92
C ASP A 119 -15.21 -0.74 -1.89
N LEU A 120 -13.89 -0.90 -1.69
CA LEU A 120 -13.34 -1.79 -0.66
C LEU A 120 -13.79 -1.38 0.73
N ASP A 121 -13.74 -0.09 1.02
CA ASP A 121 -14.15 0.48 2.29
C ASP A 121 -15.64 0.24 2.58
N HIS A 122 -16.49 0.44 1.58
CA HIS A 122 -17.93 0.25 1.67
C HIS A 122 -18.30 -1.23 1.90
N GLU A 123 -17.77 -2.14 1.09
CA GLU A 123 -18.09 -3.57 1.21
C GLU A 123 -17.52 -4.18 2.49
N LEU A 124 -16.33 -3.75 2.93
CA LEU A 124 -15.77 -4.19 4.20
C LEU A 124 -16.61 -3.71 5.38
N LEU A 125 -17.03 -2.43 5.38
CA LEU A 125 -17.90 -1.89 6.44
C LEU A 125 -19.23 -2.64 6.51
N LYS A 126 -19.84 -2.91 5.35
CA LYS A 126 -21.09 -3.67 5.26
C LYS A 126 -20.95 -5.08 5.82
N TYR A 127 -19.88 -5.80 5.44
CA TYR A 127 -19.58 -7.13 5.98
C TYR A 127 -19.42 -7.11 7.51
N LEU A 128 -18.73 -6.10 8.05
CA LEU A 128 -18.56 -5.93 9.50
C LEU A 128 -19.89 -5.68 10.24
N GLN A 129 -20.79 -4.90 9.63
CA GLN A 129 -22.11 -4.58 10.19
C GLN A 129 -23.10 -5.75 10.14
N GLU A 130 -23.01 -6.62 9.14
CA GLU A 130 -23.90 -7.79 9.00
C GLU A 130 -23.60 -8.89 10.04
N GLN A 131 -22.41 -8.87 10.65
CA GLN A 131 -21.95 -9.82 11.69
C GLN A 131 -22.02 -11.30 11.29
N LYS A 132 -21.99 -11.60 9.97
CA LYS A 132 -21.96 -12.95 9.41
C LYS A 132 -20.56 -13.29 8.88
N TYR A 133 -19.62 -13.53 9.79
CA TYR A 133 -18.20 -13.63 9.45
C TYR A 133 -17.80 -14.88 8.63
N GLU A 134 -18.72 -15.80 8.37
CA GLU A 134 -18.51 -16.96 7.49
C GLU A 134 -19.13 -16.78 6.09
N ASP A 135 -19.90 -15.69 5.87
CA ASP A 135 -20.54 -15.40 4.59
C ASP A 135 -19.69 -14.43 3.76
N PHE A 136 -18.99 -14.98 2.78
CA PHE A 136 -18.13 -14.22 1.87
C PHE A 136 -18.83 -13.84 0.55
N ALA A 137 -20.16 -14.01 0.44
CA ALA A 137 -20.90 -13.73 -0.80
C ALA A 137 -20.78 -12.26 -1.27
N VAL A 138 -20.57 -11.33 -0.33
CA VAL A 138 -20.32 -9.92 -0.64
C VAL A 138 -19.01 -9.76 -1.45
N PHE A 139 -17.95 -10.44 -1.04
CA PHE A 139 -16.65 -10.36 -1.70
C PHE A 139 -16.60 -11.15 -3.02
N GLU A 140 -17.36 -12.25 -3.14
CA GLU A 140 -17.53 -12.96 -4.42
C GLU A 140 -18.20 -12.05 -5.47
N LYS A 141 -19.27 -11.33 -5.08
CA LYS A 141 -19.91 -10.35 -5.98
C LYS A 141 -18.99 -9.21 -6.36
N LEU A 142 -18.19 -8.72 -5.41
CA LEU A 142 -17.19 -7.70 -5.67
C LEU A 142 -16.13 -8.18 -6.65
N PHE A 143 -15.62 -9.41 -6.46
CA PHE A 143 -14.67 -10.05 -7.37
C PHE A 143 -15.23 -10.17 -8.79
N GLU A 144 -16.46 -10.66 -8.94
CA GLU A 144 -17.13 -10.72 -10.24
C GLU A 144 -17.36 -9.35 -10.88
N SER A 145 -17.48 -8.28 -10.08
CA SER A 145 -17.63 -6.92 -10.58
C SER A 145 -16.31 -6.32 -11.05
N LEU A 146 -15.24 -6.49 -10.26
CA LEU A 146 -13.94 -5.86 -10.51
C LEU A 146 -13.07 -6.59 -11.52
N CYS A 147 -13.17 -7.92 -11.60
CA CYS A 147 -12.30 -8.75 -12.43
C CYS A 147 -12.86 -9.03 -13.84
N LYS A 148 -13.98 -8.40 -14.23
CA LYS A 148 -14.53 -8.55 -15.58
C LYS A 148 -13.59 -7.92 -16.62
N PRO A 149 -13.18 -8.68 -17.66
CA PRO A 149 -12.31 -8.14 -18.70
C PRO A 149 -13.01 -6.97 -19.39
N SER A 150 -12.33 -5.83 -19.41
CA SER A 150 -12.77 -4.56 -20.00
C SER A 150 -12.93 -4.59 -21.52
N SER A 151 -12.92 -5.77 -22.16
CA SER A 151 -13.00 -5.95 -23.61
C SER A 151 -14.37 -5.61 -24.22
N ASN A 152 -15.40 -5.29 -23.44
CA ASN A 152 -16.73 -4.90 -23.94
C ASN A 152 -17.46 -3.84 -23.09
N LEU A 153 -16.76 -3.04 -22.30
CA LEU A 153 -17.41 -1.98 -21.55
C LEU A 153 -17.38 -0.67 -22.35
N LEU A 154 -18.44 -0.44 -23.13
CA LEU A 154 -18.98 0.92 -23.19
C LEU A 154 -19.06 1.44 -21.74
N PRO A 155 -18.70 2.70 -21.46
CA PRO A 155 -18.76 3.22 -20.11
C PRO A 155 -20.15 2.91 -19.56
N LEU A 156 -20.22 2.11 -18.47
CA LEU A 156 -21.51 1.78 -17.89
C LEU A 156 -22.24 3.12 -17.69
N PRO A 157 -23.50 3.27 -18.16
CA PRO A 157 -24.23 4.54 -18.08
C PRO A 157 -24.35 5.09 -16.65
N ASN A 158 -24.07 4.24 -15.65
CA ASN A 158 -24.11 4.52 -14.22
C ASN A 158 -22.80 4.12 -13.49
N ALA A 159 -21.64 4.08 -14.18
CA ALA A 159 -20.37 3.92 -13.47
C ALA A 159 -20.24 5.09 -12.48
N LYS A 160 -20.12 4.78 -11.18
CA LYS A 160 -19.86 5.82 -10.18
C LYS A 160 -18.61 6.59 -10.62
N PRO A 161 -18.61 7.92 -10.58
CA PRO A 161 -17.41 8.69 -10.90
C PRO A 161 -16.29 8.27 -9.95
N VAL A 162 -15.11 8.01 -10.51
CA VAL A 162 -13.92 7.64 -9.72
C VAL A 162 -13.63 8.79 -8.76
N ASP A 163 -13.44 8.46 -7.48
CA ASP A 163 -13.08 9.43 -6.46
C ASP A 163 -11.62 9.87 -6.65
N VAL A 164 -11.44 10.97 -7.36
CA VAL A 164 -10.13 11.55 -7.67
C VAL A 164 -9.38 12.04 -6.43
N THR A 165 -10.05 12.20 -5.27
CA THR A 165 -9.37 12.64 -4.04
C THR A 165 -8.30 11.65 -3.58
N ASN A 166 -8.51 10.37 -3.89
CA ASN A 166 -7.59 9.28 -3.60
C ASN A 166 -6.47 9.10 -4.63
N HIS A 167 -6.51 9.85 -5.74
CA HIS A 167 -5.50 9.72 -6.78
C HIS A 167 -4.11 10.07 -6.21
N PRO A 168 -3.06 9.24 -6.40
CA PRO A 168 -1.72 9.46 -5.83
C PRO A 168 -1.16 10.89 -5.99
N LEU A 169 -1.34 11.49 -7.18
CA LEU A 169 -0.94 12.87 -7.48
C LEU A 169 -1.56 13.96 -6.56
N THR A 170 -2.73 13.74 -5.96
CA THR A 170 -3.33 14.73 -5.04
C THR A 170 -2.52 14.87 -3.76
N LYS A 171 -1.67 13.90 -3.44
CA LYS A 171 -0.79 13.90 -2.24
C LYS A 171 0.54 14.62 -2.48
N LEU A 172 0.79 15.14 -3.67
CA LEU A 172 2.01 15.88 -3.99
C LEU A 172 2.25 17.11 -3.07
N PRO A 173 1.25 17.94 -2.73
CA PRO A 173 1.45 19.02 -1.76
C PRO A 173 1.84 18.49 -0.37
N GLN A 174 1.26 17.36 0.05
CA GLN A 174 1.57 16.73 1.33
C GLN A 174 2.98 16.14 1.35
N LEU A 175 3.48 15.61 0.23
CA LEU A 175 4.88 15.19 0.05
C LEU A 175 5.83 16.36 0.36
N PHE A 176 5.61 17.51 -0.29
CA PHE A 176 6.45 18.70 -0.07
C PHE A 176 6.33 19.26 1.35
N LYS A 177 5.14 19.21 1.95
CA LYS A 177 4.93 19.62 3.34
C LYS A 177 5.68 18.72 4.32
N THR A 178 5.69 17.41 4.07
CA THR A 178 6.31 16.41 4.96
C THR A 178 7.83 16.46 4.86
N PHE A 179 8.38 16.41 3.63
CA PHE A 179 9.84 16.37 3.43
C PHE A 179 10.50 17.76 3.46
N GLY A 180 9.75 18.83 3.20
CA GLY A 180 10.32 20.17 3.10
C GLY A 180 11.50 20.22 2.09
N PRO A 181 12.63 20.87 2.44
CA PRO A 181 13.82 20.90 1.59
C PRO A 181 14.48 19.52 1.35
N LEU A 182 14.24 18.53 2.23
CA LEU A 182 14.83 17.19 2.10
C LEU A 182 14.31 16.44 0.87
N VAL A 183 13.20 16.90 0.27
CA VAL A 183 12.71 16.38 -1.02
C VAL A 183 13.78 16.46 -2.11
N PHE A 184 14.66 17.48 -2.09
CA PHE A 184 15.75 17.60 -3.05
C PHE A 184 16.86 16.57 -2.82
N VAL A 185 17.09 16.19 -1.56
CA VAL A 185 18.01 15.10 -1.20
C VAL A 185 17.45 13.79 -1.72
N LEU A 186 16.18 13.49 -1.41
CA LEU A 186 15.50 12.28 -1.89
C LEU A 186 15.48 12.20 -3.42
N TYR A 187 15.19 13.31 -4.09
CA TYR A 187 15.23 13.40 -5.55
C TYR A 187 16.61 13.03 -6.10
N LYS A 188 17.69 13.56 -5.54
CA LYS A 188 19.07 13.20 -5.94
C LYS A 188 19.37 11.72 -5.72
N GLN A 189 18.98 11.16 -4.58
CA GLN A 189 19.19 9.74 -4.29
C GLN A 189 18.38 8.85 -5.24
N ALA A 190 17.15 9.24 -5.58
CA ALA A 190 16.31 8.54 -6.55
C ALA A 190 16.91 8.60 -7.96
N LEU A 191 17.45 9.74 -8.40
CA LEU A 191 18.17 9.85 -9.68
C LEU A 191 19.41 8.94 -9.73
N LEU A 192 20.11 8.77 -8.60
CA LEU A 192 21.23 7.84 -8.45
C LEU A 192 20.78 6.37 -8.35
N ARG A 193 19.46 6.11 -8.44
CA ARG A 193 18.86 4.78 -8.40
C ARG A 193 19.23 4.01 -7.13
N LYS A 194 19.39 4.74 -6.02
CA LYS A 194 19.57 4.16 -4.68
C LYS A 194 18.29 3.46 -4.23
N ARG A 195 18.45 2.42 -3.42
CA ARG A 195 17.37 1.78 -2.68
C ARG A 195 16.99 2.69 -1.51
N ILE A 196 15.80 3.28 -1.56
CA ILE A 196 15.31 4.22 -0.55
C ILE A 196 14.24 3.53 0.29
N LEU A 197 14.41 3.52 1.60
CA LEU A 197 13.42 2.98 2.53
C LEU A 197 12.96 4.07 3.51
N ILE A 198 11.66 4.33 3.50
CA ILE A 198 11.01 5.30 4.39
C ILE A 198 10.48 4.56 5.61
N PHE A 199 10.94 4.94 6.79
CA PHE A 199 10.55 4.39 8.08
C PHE A 199 9.49 5.30 8.70
N ASN A 200 8.33 4.74 8.98
CA ASN A 200 7.27 5.40 9.72
C ASN A 200 7.39 5.07 11.22
N GLN A 201 7.76 6.05 12.03
CA GLN A 201 7.85 5.92 13.49
C GLN A 201 6.80 6.76 14.21
N HIS A 202 5.80 7.28 13.49
CA HIS A 202 4.64 7.88 14.12
C HIS A 202 3.80 6.80 14.81
N HIS A 203 3.96 6.70 16.12
CA HIS A 203 3.05 5.97 17.00
C HIS A 203 1.99 6.93 17.54
N ILE A 204 0.73 6.59 17.34
CA ILE A 204 -0.37 7.33 17.94
C ILE A 204 -0.70 6.65 19.27
N PHE A 205 -0.28 7.29 20.37
CA PHE A 205 -0.65 6.85 21.70
C PHE A 205 -2.10 7.25 21.99
N HIS A 206 -2.94 6.27 22.26
CA HIS A 206 -4.32 6.45 22.73
C HIS A 206 -4.46 5.97 24.16
N ASP A 207 -5.17 6.74 24.99
CA ASP A 207 -5.66 6.23 26.27
C ASP A 207 -6.83 5.27 26.00
N ASP A 208 -7.02 4.23 26.84
CA ASP A 208 -7.99 3.14 26.64
C ASP A 208 -9.47 3.59 26.48
N GLU A 209 -9.79 4.87 26.71
CA GLU A 209 -11.12 5.47 26.57
C GLU A 209 -11.32 6.25 25.25
N ASP A 210 -10.26 6.49 24.45
CA ASP A 210 -10.36 7.28 23.23
C ASP A 210 -10.85 6.44 22.04
N LEU A 211 -11.86 6.96 21.32
CA LEU A 211 -12.21 6.45 20.00
C LEU A 211 -11.00 6.63 19.08
N LEU A 212 -10.51 5.52 18.51
CA LEU A 212 -9.40 5.56 17.54
C LEU A 212 -9.69 6.62 16.47
N PRO A 213 -8.69 7.44 16.10
CA PRO A 213 -8.90 8.60 15.28
C PRO A 213 -9.30 8.14 13.89
N ASN A 214 -10.48 8.56 13.46
CA ASN A 214 -10.85 8.56 12.06
C ASN A 214 -10.26 9.82 11.42
N GLU A 215 -8.92 9.99 11.46
CA GLU A 215 -8.29 11.17 10.90
C GLU A 215 -8.74 11.38 9.45
N ASP A 216 -8.94 12.63 9.06
CA ASP A 216 -9.25 13.01 7.66
C ASP A 216 -8.09 12.67 6.70
N SER A 217 -6.90 12.37 7.24
CA SER A 217 -5.68 12.08 6.50
C SER A 217 -5.16 10.67 6.81
N ASP A 218 -5.31 9.75 5.86
CA ASP A 218 -4.75 8.39 5.93
C ASP A 218 -3.21 8.44 5.80
N LEU A 219 -2.49 8.40 6.93
CA LEU A 219 -1.03 8.53 6.97
C LEU A 219 -0.32 7.43 6.18
N LEU A 220 -0.69 6.17 6.38
CA LEU A 220 -0.05 5.04 5.69
C LEU A 220 -0.24 5.11 4.18
N LEU A 221 -1.42 5.57 3.73
CA LEU A 221 -1.69 5.80 2.31
C LEU A 221 -0.81 6.93 1.76
N ASN A 222 -0.65 8.02 2.50
CA ASN A 222 0.19 9.13 2.09
C ASN A 222 1.65 8.69 1.94
N LEU A 223 2.20 7.98 2.93
CA LEU A 223 3.56 7.46 2.89
C LEU A 223 3.77 6.48 1.74
N SER A 224 2.84 5.54 1.56
CA SER A 224 2.83 4.64 0.42
C SER A 224 2.83 5.39 -0.91
N THR A 225 2.02 6.46 -1.01
CA THR A 225 1.93 7.31 -2.19
C THR A 225 3.21 8.11 -2.43
N PHE A 226 3.96 8.46 -1.39
CA PHE A 226 5.24 9.15 -1.53
C PHE A 226 6.26 8.31 -2.29
N CYS A 227 6.26 6.97 -2.14
CA CYS A 227 7.09 6.09 -2.95
C CYS A 227 6.84 6.30 -4.45
N TYR A 228 5.57 6.31 -4.85
CA TYR A 228 5.16 6.55 -6.23
C TYR A 228 5.55 7.94 -6.71
N LEU A 229 5.33 8.97 -5.89
CA LEU A 229 5.61 10.36 -6.27
C LEU A 229 7.12 10.61 -6.42
N VAL A 230 7.95 10.11 -5.50
CA VAL A 230 9.41 10.22 -5.60
C VAL A 230 9.92 9.48 -6.83
N SER A 231 9.37 8.29 -7.11
CA SER A 231 9.62 7.57 -8.36
C SER A 231 9.28 8.44 -9.57
N LEU A 232 8.08 9.02 -9.62
CA LEU A 232 7.58 9.81 -10.74
C LEU A 232 8.42 11.06 -10.99
N VAL A 233 8.76 11.82 -9.96
CA VAL A 233 9.58 13.04 -10.13
C VAL A 233 11.02 12.71 -10.52
N SER A 234 11.51 11.51 -10.21
CA SER A 234 12.85 11.02 -10.58
C SER A 234 12.95 10.43 -12.00
N ILE A 235 11.87 10.50 -12.78
CA ILE A 235 11.85 10.08 -14.19
C ILE A 235 12.72 11.03 -14.99
N ILE A 236 13.60 10.45 -15.80
CA ILE A 236 14.40 11.20 -16.78
C ILE A 236 13.57 11.29 -18.07
N PRO A 237 13.39 12.50 -18.64
CA PRO A 237 12.73 12.68 -19.94
C PRO A 237 13.33 11.81 -21.05
N GLN A 238 12.47 11.29 -21.94
CA GLN A 238 12.87 10.32 -22.96
C GLN A 238 13.75 10.90 -24.07
N ASP A 239 13.74 12.23 -24.22
CA ASP A 239 14.57 12.98 -25.17
C ASP A 239 16.02 13.16 -24.71
N ILE A 240 16.34 12.76 -23.47
CA ILE A 240 17.70 12.80 -22.94
C ILE A 240 18.41 11.48 -23.22
N GLU A 241 19.54 11.53 -23.92
CA GLU A 241 20.40 10.37 -24.14
C GLU A 241 21.07 9.92 -22.85
N ILE A 242 20.69 8.75 -22.37
CA ILE A 242 21.29 8.07 -21.21
C ILE A 242 21.69 6.65 -21.59
N ALA A 243 22.73 6.13 -20.94
CA ALA A 243 23.29 4.81 -21.25
C ALA A 243 22.29 3.65 -21.07
N SER A 244 21.36 3.79 -20.12
CA SER A 244 20.26 2.84 -19.90
C SER A 244 19.08 3.53 -19.25
N GLN A 245 17.87 3.32 -19.78
CA GLN A 245 16.65 3.81 -19.15
C GLN A 245 16.32 2.96 -17.94
N THR A 246 16.61 3.50 -16.76
CA THR A 246 16.25 2.92 -15.46
C THR A 246 15.36 3.88 -14.70
N TYR A 247 14.49 3.33 -13.86
CA TYR A 247 13.50 4.10 -13.09
C TYR A 247 13.52 3.63 -11.65
N SER A 248 13.42 4.55 -10.69
CA SER A 248 13.21 4.17 -9.30
C SER A 248 11.85 3.47 -9.16
N GLN A 249 11.85 2.22 -8.73
CA GLN A 249 10.66 1.38 -8.73
C GLN A 249 9.95 1.45 -7.36
N PRO A 250 8.73 1.97 -7.25
CA PRO A 250 8.00 1.95 -5.99
C PRO A 250 7.57 0.52 -5.67
N ILE A 251 7.96 0.03 -4.50
CA ILE A 251 7.54 -1.28 -3.99
C ILE A 251 6.59 -1.17 -2.79
N TYR A 252 6.27 0.06 -2.40
CA TYR A 252 5.31 0.38 -1.35
C TYR A 252 5.68 -0.25 -0.01
N SER A 253 4.71 -0.79 0.74
CA SER A 253 4.96 -1.33 2.07
C SER A 253 5.77 -2.63 2.03
N ILE A 254 6.88 -2.65 2.77
CA ILE A 254 7.76 -3.80 3.00
C ILE A 254 7.70 -4.16 4.48
N GLY A 255 7.53 -5.43 4.78
CA GLY A 255 7.59 -5.94 6.15
C GLY A 255 8.74 -6.93 6.36
N LEU A 256 8.86 -7.43 7.58
CA LEU A 256 9.80 -8.50 7.93
C LEU A 256 9.76 -9.72 7.00
N ASN A 257 8.58 -10.10 6.49
CA ASN A 257 8.42 -11.25 5.61
C ASN A 257 9.06 -11.06 4.23
N ASP A 258 9.37 -9.83 3.85
CA ASP A 258 9.98 -9.50 2.56
C ASP A 258 11.51 -9.47 2.60
N LEU A 259 12.13 -9.61 3.78
CA LEU A 259 13.59 -9.56 3.96
C LEU A 259 14.36 -10.55 3.09
N THR A 260 13.78 -11.72 2.85
CA THR A 260 14.36 -12.77 2.00
C THR A 260 13.70 -12.85 0.62
N GLY A 261 12.69 -12.02 0.38
CA GLY A 261 11.91 -12.01 -0.85
C GLY A 261 12.61 -11.35 -2.03
N ASP A 262 11.97 -11.37 -3.19
CA ASP A 262 12.51 -10.78 -4.40
C ASP A 262 12.37 -9.25 -4.44
N LEU A 263 11.50 -8.67 -3.60
CA LEU A 263 11.27 -7.22 -3.54
C LEU A 263 12.54 -6.46 -3.15
N VAL A 264 13.24 -6.92 -2.12
CA VAL A 264 14.46 -6.26 -1.61
C VAL A 264 15.68 -6.48 -2.51
N LYS A 265 15.58 -7.37 -3.50
CA LYS A 265 16.61 -7.62 -4.52
C LYS A 265 16.53 -6.63 -5.70
N ILE A 266 15.48 -5.81 -5.77
CA ILE A 266 15.36 -4.78 -6.79
C ILE A 266 16.42 -3.70 -6.53
N ASP A 267 17.29 -3.43 -7.50
CA ASP A 267 18.47 -2.57 -7.31
C ASP A 267 18.14 -1.09 -7.02
N ASN A 268 16.93 -0.65 -7.38
CA ASN A 268 16.57 0.75 -7.42
C ASN A 268 15.15 1.01 -6.90
N TYR A 269 14.77 0.38 -5.80
CA TYR A 269 13.42 0.50 -5.25
C TYR A 269 13.22 1.74 -4.35
N ILE A 270 11.96 2.12 -4.18
CA ILE A 270 11.51 3.03 -3.13
C ILE A 270 10.38 2.33 -2.35
N GLY A 271 10.56 2.15 -1.05
CA GLY A 271 9.59 1.47 -0.20
C GLY A 271 9.31 2.23 1.09
N THR A 272 8.27 1.80 1.80
CA THR A 272 7.96 2.23 3.16
C THR A 272 7.95 1.05 4.10
N THR A 273 8.17 1.29 5.37
CA THR A 273 7.99 0.29 6.41
C THR A 273 7.63 0.92 7.75
N ASN A 274 6.97 0.14 8.59
CA ASN A 274 6.71 0.46 9.99
C ASN A 274 7.54 -0.46 10.92
N ASP A 275 8.42 -1.30 10.35
CA ASP A 275 9.24 -2.26 11.08
C ASP A 275 10.63 -1.68 11.36
N ASP A 276 10.85 -1.14 12.56
CA ASP A 276 12.13 -0.54 12.98
C ASP A 276 13.32 -1.50 12.89
N ILE A 277 13.06 -2.79 13.07
CA ILE A 277 14.08 -3.84 12.92
C ILE A 277 14.74 -3.81 11.53
N LEU A 278 14.06 -3.32 10.49
CA LEU A 278 14.64 -3.17 9.15
C LEU A 278 15.76 -2.13 9.09
N ILE A 279 15.85 -1.19 10.05
CA ILE A 279 16.93 -0.20 10.13
C ILE A 279 18.29 -0.90 10.21
N GLU A 280 18.40 -2.04 10.88
CA GLU A 280 19.65 -2.80 11.04
C GLU A 280 19.95 -3.76 9.87
N ASN A 281 19.05 -3.87 8.89
CA ASN A 281 19.18 -4.80 7.78
C ASN A 281 19.72 -4.11 6.51
N LYS A 282 20.65 -4.76 5.81
CA LYS A 282 21.27 -4.23 4.57
C LYS A 282 20.36 -4.34 3.33
N VAL A 283 19.10 -3.92 3.48
CA VAL A 283 18.09 -3.97 2.42
C VAL A 283 17.95 -2.66 1.66
N TYR A 284 18.47 -1.55 2.18
CA TYR A 284 18.41 -0.22 1.56
C TYR A 284 19.79 0.45 1.53
N ASP A 285 19.92 1.51 0.73
CA ASP A 285 21.13 2.36 0.70
C ASP A 285 20.92 3.66 1.48
N ILE A 286 19.70 4.22 1.40
CA ILE A 286 19.30 5.47 2.05
C ILE A 286 18.03 5.23 2.88
N GLY A 287 18.14 5.49 4.17
CA GLY A 287 17.03 5.47 5.12
C GLY A 287 16.43 6.86 5.29
N VAL A 288 15.11 6.92 5.42
CA VAL A 288 14.37 8.17 5.66
C VAL A 288 13.49 7.95 6.87
N MET A 289 13.85 8.50 8.01
CA MET A 289 13.03 8.41 9.22
C MET A 289 11.97 9.52 9.19
N ILE A 290 10.72 9.14 9.48
CA ILE A 290 9.63 10.08 9.71
C ILE A 290 9.11 9.85 11.13
N ASP A 291 9.52 10.73 12.04
CA ASP A 291 9.02 10.86 13.41
C ASP A 291 8.52 12.31 13.64
N ASP A 292 8.75 12.91 14.81
CA ASP A 292 8.55 14.35 15.03
C ASP A 292 9.26 15.24 13.98
N LYS A 293 10.33 14.72 13.37
CA LYS A 293 11.12 15.33 12.31
C LYS A 293 11.42 14.31 11.22
N VAL A 294 11.76 14.82 10.04
CA VAL A 294 12.27 13.98 8.97
C VAL A 294 13.79 14.00 8.99
N THR A 295 14.41 12.82 9.00
CA THR A 295 15.87 12.67 8.90
C THR A 295 16.22 11.70 7.76
N ILE A 296 17.33 11.95 7.08
CA ILE A 296 17.86 11.08 6.03
C ILE A 296 19.24 10.61 6.45
N PHE A 297 19.51 9.31 6.33
CA PHE A 297 20.78 8.73 6.72
C PHE A 297 21.19 7.62 5.74
N PRO A 298 22.50 7.47 5.46
CA PRO A 298 23.00 6.34 4.68
C PRO A 298 23.05 5.07 5.54
N MET A 299 22.84 3.90 4.92
CA MET A 299 22.89 2.61 5.63
C MET A 299 24.24 2.36 6.32
N ASP A 300 25.34 2.75 5.70
CA ASP A 300 26.70 2.50 6.20
C ASP A 300 27.18 3.52 7.25
N ASP A 301 26.47 4.64 7.45
CA ASP A 301 26.86 5.70 8.40
C ASP A 301 25.63 6.39 9.00
N LYS A 302 24.93 5.67 9.88
CA LYS A 302 23.66 6.09 10.49
C LYS A 302 23.75 7.34 11.36
N ASN A 303 24.95 7.70 11.82
CA ASN A 303 25.19 8.92 12.61
C ASN A 303 25.35 10.16 11.72
N ASN A 304 25.53 9.98 10.42
CA ASN A 304 25.72 11.04 9.46
C ASN A 304 24.37 11.42 8.82
N ILE A 305 23.61 12.19 9.58
CA ILE A 305 22.31 12.73 9.16
C ILE A 305 22.56 13.79 8.08
N ILE A 306 21.93 13.61 6.92
CA ILE A 306 22.03 14.48 5.72
C ILE A 306 21.00 15.60 5.78
#